data_AF-A0A1B1B2U9-F1
#
_entry.id   AF-A0A1B1B2U9-F1
#
_cell.length_a   1.000
_cell.length_b   1.000
_cell.length_c   1.000
_cell.angle_alpha   90.00
_cell.angle_beta   90.00
_cell.angle_gamma   90.00
#
_symmetry.space_group_name_H-M   'P 1'
#
loop_
_entity.id
_entity.type
_entity.pdbx_description
1 polymer ?
#
loop_
_entity_poly.entity_id
_entity_poly.type
_entity_poly.pdbx_seq_one_letter_code
_entity_poly.pdbx_strand_id
1 'polypeptide(L)'
;MYSLVDRLWRNAKKAAGISRRITTHWLRHFFASAGLSKGVPVTDMAEWLGHRDPRITHQTYAHVMPDAPERLGYLMDAVFTIQTELNLPLEFEAVVEAA
;
A
#
# COMPACT_ATOMS: atom_id res chain seq x y z
N MET A 1 24.59 11.66 15.05
CA MET A 1 23.55 11.03 14.20
C MET A 1 24.01 9.61 13.92
N TYR A 2 23.16 8.61 14.17
CA TYR A 2 23.50 7.28 14.71
C TYR A 2 24.60 6.49 13.95
N SER A 3 25.82 6.46 14.53
CA SER A 3 27.01 5.81 13.98
C SER A 3 26.83 4.32 13.65
N LEU A 4 25.89 3.65 14.33
CA LEU A 4 25.54 2.25 14.08
C LEU A 4 24.83 2.07 12.73
N VAL A 5 23.85 2.91 12.41
CA VAL A 5 23.07 2.82 11.17
C VAL A 5 23.98 3.04 9.97
N ASP A 6 24.87 4.03 10.04
CA ASP A 6 25.83 4.31 8.99
C ASP A 6 26.84 3.17 8.79
N ARG A 7 27.26 2.50 9.87
CA ARG A 7 28.13 1.33 9.80
C ARG A 7 27.41 0.14 9.15
N LEU A 8 26.19 -0.16 9.60
CA LEU A 8 25.38 -1.25 9.03
C LEU A 8 25.06 -0.99 7.57
N TRP A 9 24.72 0.24 7.20
CA TRP A 9 24.45 0.64 5.82
C TRP A 9 25.68 0.44 4.92
N ARG A 10 26.87 0.87 5.36
CA ARG A 10 28.11 0.66 4.60
C ARG A 10 28.39 -0.83 4.39
N ASN A 11 28.21 -1.65 5.41
CA ASN A 11 28.39 -3.10 5.31
C ASN A 11 27.38 -3.74 4.36
N ALA A 12 26.09 -3.38 4.47
CA ALA A 12 25.03 -3.87 3.61
C ALA A 12 25.28 -3.47 2.14
N LYS A 13 25.67 -2.23 1.87
CA LYS A 13 26.05 -1.78 0.52
C LYS A 13 27.21 -2.59 -0.06
N LYS A 14 28.25 -2.83 0.74
CA LYS A 14 29.42 -3.62 0.33
C LYS A 14 29.03 -5.05 0.01
N ALA A 15 28.21 -5.68 0.87
CA ALA A 15 27.71 -7.04 0.67
C ALA A 15 26.83 -7.17 -0.57
N ALA A 16 26.01 -6.15 -0.86
CA ALA A 16 25.16 -6.09 -2.06
C ALA A 16 25.90 -5.69 -3.35
N GLY A 17 27.23 -5.45 -3.30
CA GLY A 17 28.01 -5.05 -4.48
C GLY A 17 27.70 -3.64 -5.00
N ILE A 18 27.08 -2.77 -4.20
CA ILE A 18 26.62 -1.46 -4.65
C ILE A 18 27.74 -0.42 -4.51
N SER A 19 28.38 -0.08 -5.63
CA SER A 19 29.43 0.95 -5.70
C SER A 19 28.90 2.39 -5.74
N ARG A 20 27.66 2.58 -6.21
CA ARG A 20 27.04 3.92 -6.34
C ARG A 20 26.75 4.58 -4.99
N ARG A 21 26.71 5.92 -4.97
CA ARG A 21 26.35 6.70 -3.79
C ARG A 21 24.84 6.69 -3.55
N ILE A 22 24.39 5.75 -2.72
CA ILE A 22 23.03 5.71 -2.15
C ILE A 22 23.03 5.92 -0.64
N THR A 23 21.92 6.48 -0.15
CA THR A 23 21.66 6.71 1.28
C THR A 23 20.50 5.85 1.75
N THR A 24 20.39 5.65 3.06
CA THR A 24 19.26 4.92 3.68
C THR A 24 17.91 5.57 3.37
N HIS A 25 17.87 6.88 3.09
CA HIS A 25 16.65 7.57 2.68
C HIS A 25 16.02 7.00 1.40
N TRP A 26 16.82 6.37 0.54
CA TRP A 26 16.31 5.72 -0.67
C TRP A 26 15.42 4.52 -0.34
N LEU A 27 15.64 3.86 0.80
CA LEU A 27 14.75 2.78 1.26
C LEU A 27 13.36 3.32 1.61
N ARG A 28 13.30 4.55 2.16
CA ARG A 28 12.03 5.23 2.43
C ARG A 28 11.28 5.56 1.14
N HIS A 29 12.00 6.05 0.12
CA HIS A 29 11.41 6.28 -1.20
C HIS A 29 10.93 4.97 -1.85
N PHE A 30 11.71 3.90 -1.74
CA PHE A 30 11.32 2.57 -2.23
C PHE A 30 10.05 2.07 -1.55
N PHE A 31 9.99 2.14 -0.21
CA PHE A 31 8.80 1.74 0.55
C PHE A 31 7.55 2.50 0.12
N ALA A 32 7.65 3.83 0.01
CA ALA A 32 6.54 4.66 -0.44
C ALA A 32 6.11 4.32 -1.87
N SER A 33 7.08 4.24 -2.79
CA SER A 33 6.78 4.01 -4.22
C SER A 33 6.16 2.64 -4.46
N ALA A 34 6.70 1.59 -3.83
CA ALA A 34 6.21 0.22 -3.98
C ALA A 34 4.81 0.01 -3.37
N GLY A 35 4.50 0.70 -2.28
CA GLY A 35 3.15 0.65 -1.69
C GLY A 35 2.14 1.40 -2.54
N LEU A 36 2.47 2.63 -2.95
CA LEU A 36 1.58 3.47 -3.74
C LEU A 36 1.32 2.91 -5.15
N SER A 37 2.33 2.30 -5.78
CA SER A 37 2.16 1.62 -7.08
C SER A 37 1.23 0.41 -7.00
N LYS A 38 1.02 -0.15 -5.80
CA LYS A 38 0.08 -1.25 -5.54
C LYS A 38 -1.29 -0.76 -5.08
N GLY A 39 -1.53 0.55 -5.08
CA GLY A 39 -2.82 1.14 -4.74
C GLY A 39 -3.07 1.34 -3.24
N VAL A 40 -2.02 1.31 -2.40
CA VAL A 40 -2.15 1.74 -1.00
C VAL A 40 -2.66 3.19 -0.95
N PRO A 41 -3.65 3.52 -0.11
CA PRO A 41 -4.12 4.90 0.02
C PRO A 41 -3.01 5.86 0.41
N VAL A 42 -2.98 7.03 -0.23
CA VAL A 42 -1.95 8.05 0.02
C VAL A 42 -1.97 8.58 1.45
N THR A 43 -3.14 8.57 2.10
CA THR A 43 -3.33 8.94 3.51
C THR A 43 -2.60 7.99 4.43
N ASP A 44 -2.78 6.69 4.23
CA ASP A 44 -2.20 5.63 5.06
C ASP A 44 -0.69 5.61 4.88
N MET A 45 -0.23 5.74 3.63
CA MET A 45 1.19 5.87 3.33
C MET A 45 1.79 7.12 3.98
N ALA A 46 1.08 8.26 3.96
CA ALA A 46 1.54 9.48 4.62
C ALA A 46 1.69 9.29 6.14
N GLU A 47 0.74 8.59 6.77
CA GLU A 47 0.79 8.26 8.19
C GLU A 47 1.98 7.35 8.53
N TRP A 48 2.20 6.26 7.78
CA TRP A 48 3.34 5.36 7.99
C TRP A 48 4.69 6.05 7.77
N LEU A 49 4.73 6.99 6.84
CA LEU A 49 5.90 7.85 6.63
C LEU A 49 6.06 8.87 7.76
N GLY A 50 5.02 9.18 8.54
CA GLY A 50 5.05 10.21 9.57
C GLY A 50 5.00 11.63 8.98
N HIS A 51 4.37 11.80 7.82
CA HIS A 51 4.11 13.12 7.26
C HIS A 51 2.92 13.76 7.97
N ARG A 52 3.12 14.96 8.51
CA ARG A 52 2.05 15.75 9.13
C ARG A 52 0.95 16.13 8.13
N ASP A 53 1.30 16.22 6.85
CA ASP A 53 0.41 16.58 5.77
C ASP A 53 0.48 15.56 4.63
N PRO A 54 -0.62 14.84 4.33
CA PRO A 54 -0.67 13.87 3.23
C PRO A 54 -0.38 14.45 1.85
N ARG A 55 -0.56 15.78 1.67
CA ARG A 55 -0.23 16.46 0.40
C ARG A 55 1.25 16.32 0.06
N ILE A 56 2.14 16.23 1.05
CA ILE A 56 3.58 16.03 0.85
C ILE A 56 3.82 14.68 0.16
N THR A 57 3.16 13.62 0.64
CA THR A 57 3.24 12.28 0.04
C THR A 57 2.68 12.30 -1.37
N HIS A 58 1.51 12.90 -1.56
CA HIS A 58 0.87 12.98 -2.88
C HIS A 58 1.76 13.71 -3.88
N GLN A 59 2.24 14.91 -3.57
CA GLN A 59 3.11 15.69 -4.45
C GLN A 59 4.40 14.95 -4.80
N THR A 60 4.97 14.22 -3.85
CA THR A 60 6.24 13.50 -4.06
C THR A 60 6.05 12.26 -4.94
N TYR A 61 4.94 11.52 -4.78
CA TYR A 61 4.79 10.17 -5.33
C TYR A 61 3.63 10.01 -6.32
N ALA A 62 2.93 11.09 -6.72
CA ALA A 62 1.81 11.01 -7.66
C ALA A 62 2.17 10.25 -8.95
N HIS A 63 3.41 10.39 -9.43
CA HIS A 63 3.90 9.77 -10.65
C HIS A 63 3.99 8.23 -10.63
N VAL A 64 3.94 7.59 -9.45
CA VAL A 64 3.93 6.11 -9.33
C VAL A 64 2.57 5.56 -8.93
N MET A 65 1.58 6.43 -8.69
CA MET A 65 0.24 5.98 -8.36
C MET A 65 -0.45 5.47 -9.63
N PRO A 66 -1.24 4.38 -9.53
CA PRO A 66 -1.97 3.86 -10.67
C PRO A 66 -3.01 4.86 -11.17
N ASP A 67 -3.19 4.93 -12.50
CA ASP A 67 -4.18 5.81 -13.10
C ASP A 67 -5.59 5.47 -12.61
N ALA A 68 -6.23 6.48 -12.02
CA ALA A 68 -7.54 6.33 -11.40
C ALA A 68 -8.64 5.85 -12.36
N PRO A 69 -8.70 6.33 -13.64
CA PRO A 69 -9.75 5.91 -14.57
C PRO A 69 -9.66 4.44 -14.96
N GLU A 70 -8.45 3.94 -15.26
CA GLU A 70 -8.23 2.55 -15.66
C GLU A 70 -8.55 1.58 -14.51
N ARG A 71 -8.13 1.94 -13.29
CA ARG A 71 -8.43 1.15 -12.08
C ARG A 71 -9.94 1.09 -11.80
N LEU A 72 -10.65 2.22 -11.96
CA LEU A 72 -12.09 2.28 -11.76
C LEU A 72 -12.83 1.44 -12.81
N GLY A 73 -12.42 1.50 -14.07
CA GLY A 73 -12.98 0.68 -15.15
C GLY A 73 -12.87 -0.80 -14.84
N TYR A 74 -11.66 -1.29 -14.54
CA TYR A 74 -11.44 -2.69 -14.17
C TYR A 74 -12.25 -3.12 -12.94
N LEU A 75 -12.29 -2.28 -11.90
CA LEU A 75 -13.07 -2.58 -10.69
C LEU A 75 -14.57 -2.63 -10.97
N MET A 76 -15.10 -1.68 -11.75
CA MET A 76 -16.51 -1.66 -12.11
C MET A 76 -16.86 -2.88 -12.97
N ASP A 77 -16.04 -3.21 -13.97
CA ASP A 77 -16.21 -4.43 -14.77
C ASP A 77 -16.19 -5.68 -13.89
N ALA A 78 -15.27 -5.76 -12.92
CA ALA A 78 -15.24 -6.85 -11.96
C ALA A 78 -16.50 -6.90 -11.08
N VAL A 79 -16.97 -5.77 -10.58
CA VAL A 79 -18.22 -5.68 -9.78
C VAL A 79 -19.42 -6.18 -10.58
N PHE A 80 -19.53 -5.83 -11.86
CA PHE A 80 -20.62 -6.29 -12.73
C PHE A 80 -20.42 -7.73 -13.25
N THR A 81 -19.19 -8.25 -13.25
CA THR A 81 -18.86 -9.62 -13.66
C THR A 81 -18.92 -10.62 -12.52
N ILE A 82 -18.83 -10.17 -11.26
CA ILE A 82 -19.19 -10.99 -10.11
C ILE A 82 -20.71 -11.21 -10.20
N GLN A 83 -21.11 -12.26 -10.92
CA GLN A 83 -22.35 -12.96 -10.62
C GLN A 83 -22.17 -13.48 -9.20
N THR A 84 -22.60 -12.70 -8.21
CA THR A 84 -22.78 -13.21 -6.86
C THR A 84 -23.82 -14.31 -6.98
N GLU A 85 -23.38 -15.56 -7.03
CA GLU A 85 -24.16 -16.64 -6.43
C GLU A 85 -24.30 -16.26 -4.95
N LEU A 86 -25.37 -15.53 -4.65
CA LEU A 86 -25.75 -15.20 -3.30
C LEU A 86 -26.29 -16.49 -2.67
N ASN A 87 -25.40 -17.39 -2.29
CA ASN A 87 -25.77 -18.55 -1.50
C ASN A 87 -25.98 -18.08 -0.06
N LEU A 88 -27.13 -17.49 0.21
CA LEU A 88 -27.60 -17.24 1.56
C LEU A 88 -28.01 -18.59 2.16
N PRO A 89 -27.35 -19.10 3.20
CA PRO A 89 -27.90 -20.18 3.98
C PRO A 89 -29.02 -19.58 4.84
N LEU A 90 -30.20 -19.39 4.27
CA LEU A 90 -31.42 -19.10 5.03
C LEU A 90 -31.94 -20.41 5.62
N GLU A 91 -31.17 -21.01 6.53
CA GLU A 91 -31.72 -21.91 7.54
C GLU A 91 -32.18 -21.02 8.71
N PHE A 92 -33.32 -20.36 8.52
CA PHE A 92 -34.06 -19.82 9.67
C PHE A 92 -34.66 -21.02 10.39
N GLU A 93 -34.01 -21.49 11.47
CA GLU A 93 -34.72 -22.25 12.48
C GLU A 93 -35.85 -21.34 13.00
N ALA A 94 -37.07 -21.67 12.62
CA ALA A 94 -38.26 -21.11 13.21
C ALA A 94 -38.25 -21.48 14.69
N VAL A 95 -37.77 -20.57 15.54
CA VAL A 95 -38.01 -20.63 16.98
C VAL A 95 -39.50 -20.39 17.17
N VAL A 96 -40.26 -21.49 17.15
CA VAL A 96 -41.61 -21.54 17.68
C VAL A 96 -41.46 -21.49 19.19
N GLU A 97 -41.51 -20.31 19.79
CA GLU A 97 -41.89 -20.18 21.19
C GLU A 97 -43.40 -19.93 21.27
N ALA A 98 -44.11 -21.02 21.54
CA ALA A 98 -45.43 -20.99 22.14
C ALA A 98 -45.26 -21.08 23.66
N ALA A 99 -45.64 -20.02 24.38
CA ALA A 99 -46.14 -20.04 25.76
C ALA A 99 -46.65 -18.64 26.14
#